data_AF-A0A6I3DSN9-F1
#
_entry.id   AF-A0A6I3DSN9-F1
#
_cell.length_a   1.000
_cell.length_b   1.000
_cell.length_c   1.000
_cell.angle_alpha   90.00
_cell.angle_beta   90.00
_cell.angle_gamma   90.00
#
_symmetry.space_group_name_H-M   'P 1'
#
loop_
_entity.id
_entity.type
_entity.pdbx_description
1 polymer ?
#
loop_
_entity_poly.entity_id
_entity_poly.type
_entity_poly.pdbx_seq_one_letter_code
_entity_poly.pdbx_strand_id
1 'polypeptide(L)'
;MLGSGPIIQLVSGESVELSWQERALCAQTDPEAFFPEKGGSTREAKRVCLSCDVRSQCLEYALAHDERFGIWGGLSERERRRLKRRPA
;
A
#
# COMPACT_ATOMS: atom_id res chain seq x y z
N MET A 1 14.55 13.02 0.13
CA MET A 1 13.62 13.41 -0.94
C MET A 1 12.27 12.75 -0.68
N LEU A 2 11.65 12.99 0.48
CA LEU A 2 10.40 12.31 0.89
C LEU A 2 9.28 13.36 0.93
N GLY A 3 8.53 13.43 -0.16
CA GLY A 3 7.33 14.24 -0.33
C GLY A 3 6.59 13.72 -1.55
N SER A 4 5.95 12.56 -1.39
CA SER A 4 5.15 11.89 -2.45
C SER A 4 3.65 11.95 -2.13
N GLY A 5 3.27 12.77 -1.15
CA GLY A 5 1.88 13.14 -0.86
C GLY A 5 1.47 14.38 -1.65
N PRO A 6 0.19 14.51 -2.05
CA PRO A 6 -0.34 15.80 -2.48
C PRO A 6 -0.29 16.77 -1.31
N ILE A 7 0.27 17.95 -1.55
CA ILE A 7 0.29 19.04 -0.58
C ILE A 7 -1.09 19.69 -0.59
N ILE A 8 -1.80 19.63 0.54
CA ILE A 8 -3.01 20.46 0.73
C ILE A 8 -2.59 21.75 1.44
N GLN A 9 -3.00 22.88 0.88
CA GLN A 9 -2.72 24.21 1.40
C GLN A 9 -3.85 24.61 2.35
N LEU A 10 -3.58 24.67 3.65
CA LEU A 10 -4.55 25.13 4.64
C LEU A 10 -4.71 26.66 4.55
N VAL A 11 -5.86 27.18 5.01
CA VAL A 11 -6.16 28.62 5.08
C VAL A 11 -5.13 29.41 5.92
N SER A 12 -4.42 28.72 6.82
CA SER A 12 -3.32 29.23 7.64
C SER A 12 -1.96 29.31 6.91
N GLY A 13 -1.86 28.87 5.65
CA GLY A 13 -0.62 28.87 4.88
C GLY A 13 0.32 27.69 5.16
N GLU A 14 -0.08 26.77 6.03
CA GLU A 14 0.64 25.51 6.26
C GLU A 14 0.29 24.49 5.18
N SER A 15 1.34 23.89 4.61
CA SER A 15 1.27 22.79 3.65
C SER A 15 1.37 21.48 4.43
N VAL A 16 0.25 20.78 4.59
CA VAL A 16 0.25 19.47 5.24
C VAL A 16 0.48 18.41 4.17
N GLU A 17 1.63 17.73 4.24
CA GLU A 17 1.84 16.46 3.56
C GLU A 17 0.91 15.44 4.22
N LEU A 18 -0.25 15.18 3.62
CA LEU A 18 -1.05 14.04 4.01
C LEU A 18 -0.22 12.78 3.77
N SER A 19 -0.20 11.91 4.76
CA SER A 19 0.47 10.62 4.63
C SER A 19 -0.20 9.85 3.49
N TRP A 20 0.57 9.18 2.64
CA TRP A 20 0.00 8.45 1.50
C TRP A 20 -1.03 7.40 1.96
N GLN A 21 -0.91 6.92 3.19
CA GLN A 21 -1.84 6.00 3.83
C GLN A 21 -3.28 6.54 3.89
N GLU A 22 -3.47 7.85 4.09
CA GLU A 22 -4.80 8.47 4.19
C GLU A 22 -5.57 8.42 2.85
N ARG A 23 -4.85 8.26 1.74
CA ARG A 23 -5.43 8.12 0.39
C ARG A 23 -5.52 6.67 -0.07
N ALA A 24 -5.19 5.71 0.79
CA ALA A 24 -5.22 4.30 0.43
C ALA A 24 -6.68 3.82 0.26
N LEU A 25 -7.03 3.38 -0.96
CA LEU A 25 -8.37 2.90 -1.26
C LEU A 25 -8.80 1.72 -0.37
N CYS A 26 -7.84 0.91 0.11
CA CYS A 26 -8.12 -0.22 1.00
C CYS A 26 -8.76 0.19 2.34
N ALA A 27 -8.54 1.43 2.80
CA ALA A 27 -9.18 1.94 4.01
C ALA A 27 -10.71 2.12 3.86
N GLN A 28 -11.22 2.07 2.64
CA GLN A 28 -12.64 2.18 2.29
C GLN A 28 -13.29 0.83 1.97
N THR A 29 -12.58 -0.26 2.23
CA THR A 29 -13.03 -1.64 1.94
C THR A 29 -12.92 -2.50 3.18
N ASP A 30 -13.42 -3.74 3.11
CA ASP A 30 -13.26 -4.71 4.20
C ASP A 30 -11.77 -5.01 4.49
N PRO A 31 -11.26 -4.72 5.70
CA PRO A 31 -9.88 -5.02 6.06
C PRO A 31 -9.53 -6.50 6.00
N GLU A 32 -10.48 -7.41 6.24
CA GLU A 32 -10.23 -8.86 6.26
C GLU A 32 -9.77 -9.37 4.88
N ALA A 33 -10.26 -8.75 3.79
CA ALA A 33 -9.84 -9.08 2.44
C ALA A 33 -8.33 -8.86 2.22
N PHE A 34 -7.72 -7.91 2.94
CA PHE A 34 -6.31 -7.56 2.84
C PHE A 34 -5.41 -8.40 3.75
N PHE A 35 -5.98 -9.10 4.73
CA PHE A 35 -5.28 -10.00 5.64
C PHE A 35 -5.88 -11.42 5.59
N PRO A 36 -5.85 -12.09 4.42
CA PRO A 36 -6.49 -13.39 4.27
C PRO A 36 -5.78 -14.45 5.11
N GLU A 37 -6.58 -15.36 5.70
CA GLU A 37 -6.08 -16.56 6.36
C GLU A 37 -5.31 -17.48 5.39
N LYS A 38 -4.63 -18.50 5.92
CA LYS A 38 -3.90 -19.47 5.09
C LYS A 38 -4.86 -20.17 4.12
N GLY A 39 -4.61 -20.00 2.82
CA GLY A 39 -5.46 -20.57 1.76
C GLY A 39 -6.62 -19.66 1.33
N GLY A 40 -6.82 -18.53 2.00
CA GLY A 40 -7.80 -17.51 1.63
C GLY A 40 -7.50 -16.86 0.27
N SER A 41 -8.55 -16.33 -0.35
CA SER A 41 -8.44 -15.64 -1.64
C SER A 41 -7.74 -14.30 -1.50
N THR A 42 -6.79 -14.01 -2.40
CA THR A 42 -6.14 -12.69 -2.51
C THR A 42 -6.70 -11.86 -3.66
N ARG A 43 -7.67 -12.40 -4.42
CA ARG A 43 -8.10 -11.81 -5.70
C ARG A 43 -8.77 -10.46 -5.51
N GLU A 44 -9.62 -10.33 -4.49
CA GLU A 44 -10.37 -9.11 -4.24
C GLU A 44 -9.47 -7.96 -3.79
N ALA A 45 -8.67 -8.16 -2.74
CA ALA A 45 -7.73 -7.15 -2.28
C ALA A 45 -6.77 -6.71 -3.38
N LYS A 46 -6.28 -7.65 -4.22
CA LYS A 46 -5.45 -7.29 -5.38
C LYS A 46 -6.19 -6.41 -6.39
N ARG A 47 -7.46 -6.68 -6.65
CA ARG A 47 -8.29 -5.85 -7.54
C ARG A 47 -8.41 -4.42 -7.01
N VAL A 48 -8.69 -4.26 -5.73
CA VAL A 48 -8.75 -2.96 -5.06
C VAL A 48 -7.39 -2.25 -5.10
N CYS A 49 -6.29 -2.96 -4.85
CA CYS A 49 -4.95 -2.38 -4.97
C CYS A 49 -4.64 -1.87 -6.39
N LEU A 50 -5.15 -2.51 -7.45
CA LEU A 50 -4.87 -2.10 -8.83
C LEU A 50 -5.48 -0.73 -9.18
N SER A 51 -6.58 -0.34 -8.53
CA SER A 51 -7.23 0.96 -8.68
C SER A 51 -6.79 1.99 -7.62
N CYS A 52 -5.77 1.68 -6.81
CA CYS A 52 -5.32 2.55 -5.73
C CYS A 52 -4.18 3.47 -6.21
N ASP A 53 -4.35 4.78 -6.10
CA ASP A 53 -3.36 5.78 -6.56
C ASP A 53 -2.04 5.73 -5.78
N VAL A 54 -2.08 5.25 -4.52
CA VAL A 54 -0.90 5.16 -3.65
C VAL A 54 -0.23 3.79 -3.67
N ARG A 55 -0.53 2.95 -4.68
CA ARG A 55 -0.03 1.57 -4.77
C ARG A 55 1.49 1.49 -4.75
N SER A 56 2.18 2.42 -5.41
CA SER A 56 3.64 2.45 -5.49
C SER A 56 4.26 2.78 -4.14
N GLN A 57 3.81 3.85 -3.47
CA GLN A 57 4.27 4.21 -2.12
C GLN A 57 3.99 3.07 -1.12
N CYS A 58 2.82 2.45 -1.20
CA CYS A 58 2.43 1.32 -0.38
C CYS A 58 3.37 0.11 -0.55
N LEU A 59 3.74 -0.22 -1.79
CA LEU A 59 4.67 -1.32 -2.06
C LEU A 59 6.07 -1.00 -1.52
N GLU A 60 6.57 0.20 -1.77
CA GLU A 60 7.88 0.64 -1.31
C GLU A 60 7.97 0.59 0.22
N TYR A 61 6.96 1.11 0.91
CA TYR A 61 6.86 1.03 2.36
C TYR A 61 6.95 -0.42 2.85
N ALA A 62 6.14 -1.32 2.27
CA ALA A 62 6.11 -2.72 2.66
C ALA A 62 7.44 -3.45 2.42
N LEU A 63 8.17 -3.09 1.37
CA LEU A 63 9.50 -3.64 1.10
C LEU A 63 10.54 -3.12 2.09
N ALA A 64 10.53 -1.81 2.38
CA ALA A 64 11.46 -1.16 3.29
C ALA A 64 11.30 -1.63 4.75
N HIS A 65 10.05 -1.86 5.20
CA HIS A 65 9.73 -2.25 6.57
C HIS A 65 9.62 -3.77 6.76
N ASP A 66 9.89 -4.55 5.71
CA ASP A 66 9.74 -6.00 5.69
C ASP A 66 8.36 -6.49 6.19
N GLU A 67 7.29 -5.83 5.72
CA GLU A 67 5.93 -6.18 6.11
C GLU A 67 5.61 -7.64 5.78
N ARG A 68 5.26 -8.41 6.82
CA ARG A 68 5.19 -9.88 6.76
C ARG A 68 3.80 -10.42 6.46
N PHE A 69 2.77 -9.62 6.68
CA PHE A 69 1.39 -10.05 6.55
C PHE A 69 0.64 -9.21 5.52
N GLY A 70 -0.46 -9.77 5.04
CA GLY A 70 -1.40 -9.09 4.16
C GLY A 70 -0.91 -8.73 2.75
N ILE A 71 -1.80 -8.07 2.04
CA ILE A 71 -1.62 -7.57 0.67
C ILE A 71 -1.18 -6.11 0.71
N TRP A 72 0.00 -5.83 0.15
CA TRP A 72 0.57 -4.49 0.09
C TRP A 72 0.97 -4.19 -1.36
N GLY A 73 0.56 -3.02 -1.86
CA GLY A 73 0.88 -2.61 -3.23
C GLY A 73 0.40 -3.59 -4.31
N GLY A 74 -0.64 -4.37 -4.03
CA GLY A 74 -1.15 -5.43 -4.92
C GLY A 74 -0.38 -6.76 -4.86
N LEU A 75 0.55 -6.92 -3.93
CA LEU A 75 1.35 -8.14 -3.77
C LEU A 75 1.14 -8.77 -2.41
N SER A 76 1.05 -10.11 -2.38
CA SER A 76 1.16 -10.92 -1.16
C SER A 76 2.60 -10.94 -0.63
N GLU A 77 2.77 -11.28 0.65
CA GLU A 77 4.09 -11.49 1.27
C GLU A 77 4.99 -12.39 0.39
N ARG A 78 4.46 -13.52 -0.07
CA ARG A 78 5.20 -14.46 -0.92
C ARG A 78 5.66 -13.83 -2.24
N GLU A 79 4.86 -12.95 -2.82
CA GLU A 79 5.22 -12.22 -4.05
C GLU A 79 6.26 -11.14 -3.77
N ARG A 80 6.13 -10.39 -2.67
CA ARG A 80 7.12 -9.40 -2.23
C ARG A 80 8.49 -10.06 -1.97
N ARG A 81 8.50 -11.23 -1.34
CA ARG A 81 9.73 -12.02 -1.14
C ARG A 81 10.38 -12.45 -2.45
N ARG A 82 9.59 -12.86 -3.46
CA ARG A 82 10.12 -13.16 -4.79
C ARG A 82 10.68 -11.91 -5.47
N LEU A 83 10.01 -10.77 -5.32
CA LEU A 83 10.46 -9.50 -5.87
C LEU A 83 11.82 -9.09 -5.29
N LYS A 84 11.99 -9.15 -3.95
CA LYS A 84 13.28 -8.87 -3.27
C LYS A 84 14.43 -9.78 -3.72
N ARG A 85 14.13 -10.99 -4.20
CA ARG A 85 15.13 -12.00 -4.61
C ARG A 85 15.51 -11.93 -6.08
N ARG A 86 14.85 -11.10 -6.89
CA ARG A 86 15.23 -10.94 -8.30
C ARG A 86 16.54 -10.15 -8.37
N PRO A 87 17.60 -10.68 -8.99
CA PRO A 87 18.78 -9.88 -9.28
C PRO A 87 18.37 -8.71 -10.18
N ALA A 88 18.98 -7.54 -9.92
CA ALA A 88 18.78 -6.32 -10.70
C ALA A 88 19.25 -6.48 -12.14
#